data_AF-A0A2K8MI72-F1
#
_entry.id   AF-A0A2K8MI72-F1
#
_cell.length_a   1.000
_cell.length_b   1.000
_cell.length_c   1.000
_cell.angle_alpha   90.00
_cell.angle_beta   90.00
_cell.angle_gamma   90.00
#
_symmetry.space_group_name_H-M   'P 1'
#
loop_
_entity.id
_entity.type
_entity.pdbx_description
1 polymer ?
#
loop_
_entity_poly.entity_id
_entity_poly.type
_entity_poly.pdbx_seq_one_letter_code
_entity_poly.pdbx_strand_id
1 'polypeptide(L)'
;MAEPETESIGALIGRLVADGKGYAHAELGYYRTLAASKLGEAKLGLIFGAAALVIALCAITALLVGLILALATLIGPGWATLIVIAAALALSALLGWLAYTRIQRLFGSKG
;
A
#
# COMPACT_ATOMS: atom_id res chain seq x y z
N MET A 1 20.62 -15.37 67.37
CA MET A 1 20.31 -13.93 67.18
C MET A 1 20.97 -13.54 65.86
N ALA A 2 20.17 -12.99 64.94
CA ALA A 2 20.41 -12.47 63.58
C ALA A 2 21.83 -12.47 62.95
N GLU A 3 21.93 -12.85 61.67
CA GLU A 3 22.01 -11.84 60.59
C GLU A 3 21.44 -12.43 59.28
N PRO A 4 20.40 -11.80 58.68
CA PRO A 4 19.90 -12.19 57.37
C PRO A 4 20.95 -11.79 56.33
N GLU A 5 21.48 -12.76 55.58
CA GLU A 5 22.25 -12.45 54.37
C GLU A 5 21.39 -11.54 53.50
N THR A 6 21.73 -10.26 53.48
CA THR A 6 21.11 -9.28 52.61
C THR A 6 21.41 -9.72 51.19
N GLU A 7 20.45 -10.39 50.55
CA GLU A 7 20.48 -10.68 49.14
C GLU A 7 20.90 -9.40 48.41
N SER A 8 22.12 -9.44 47.84
CA SER A 8 22.76 -8.24 47.33
C SER A 8 21.83 -7.60 46.31
N ILE A 9 21.54 -6.31 46.49
CA ILE A 9 20.69 -5.53 45.58
C ILE A 9 21.17 -5.68 44.13
N GLY A 10 22.48 -5.91 43.92
CA GLY A 10 23.04 -6.23 42.60
C GLY A 10 22.54 -7.54 41.99
N ALA A 11 22.25 -8.57 42.79
CA ALA A 11 21.68 -9.83 42.33
C ALA A 11 20.21 -9.67 41.90
N LEU A 12 19.43 -8.90 42.66
CA LEU A 12 18.04 -8.58 42.33
C LEU A 12 17.94 -7.71 41.05
N ILE A 13 18.80 -6.69 40.93
CA ILE A 13 18.89 -5.87 39.72
C ILE A 13 19.36 -6.71 38.52
N GLY A 14 20.35 -7.58 38.70
CA GLY A 14 20.82 -8.48 37.65
C GLY A 14 19.72 -9.41 37.15
N ARG A 15 18.88 -9.93 38.06
CA ARG A 15 17.73 -10.77 37.72
C ARG A 15 16.63 -9.99 37.01
N LEU A 16 16.35 -8.75 37.42
CA LEU A 16 15.38 -7.87 36.76
C LEU A 16 15.82 -7.48 35.33
N VAL A 17 17.12 -7.25 35.13
CA VAL A 17 17.71 -6.98 33.80
C VAL A 17 17.67 -8.23 32.93
N ALA A 18 17.95 -9.41 33.50
CA ALA A 18 17.86 -10.69 32.78
C ALA A 18 16.42 -11.01 32.35
N ASP A 19 15.44 -10.85 33.26
CA ASP A 19 14.02 -11.09 32.99
C ASP A 19 13.46 -10.06 31.97
N GLY A 20 13.84 -8.78 32.09
CA GLY A 20 13.46 -7.74 31.14
C GLY A 20 14.00 -7.98 29.73
N LYS A 21 15.22 -8.50 29.61
CA LYS A 21 15.83 -8.85 28.31
C LYS A 21 15.14 -10.05 27.66
N GLY A 22 14.76 -11.06 28.44
CA GLY A 22 13.98 -12.21 27.97
C GLY A 22 12.60 -11.82 27.47
N TYR A 23 11.90 -10.96 28.22
CA TYR A 23 10.58 -10.44 27.84
C TYR A 23 10.62 -9.59 26.55
N ALA A 24 11.62 -8.70 26.43
CA ALA A 24 11.81 -7.91 25.21
C ALA A 24 12.14 -8.76 23.98
N HIS A 25 12.92 -9.84 24.13
CA HIS A 25 13.20 -10.77 23.04
C HIS A 25 11.97 -11.57 22.62
N ALA A 26 11.07 -11.89 23.56
CA ALA A 26 9.82 -12.59 23.26
C ALA A 26 8.83 -11.71 22.48
N GLU A 27 8.67 -10.44 22.87
CA GLU A 27 7.82 -9.48 22.14
C GLU A 27 8.37 -9.17 20.75
N LEU A 28 9.67 -8.91 20.61
CA LEU A 28 10.31 -8.74 19.31
C LEU A 28 10.15 -9.99 18.43
N GLY A 29 10.22 -11.18 19.04
CA GLY A 29 9.97 -12.46 18.41
C GLY A 29 8.53 -12.64 17.93
N TYR A 30 7.55 -12.07 18.61
CA TYR A 30 6.14 -12.07 18.23
C TYR A 30 5.84 -11.05 17.12
N TYR A 31 6.37 -9.83 17.22
CA TYR A 31 6.19 -8.80 16.18
C TYR A 31 6.87 -9.18 14.86
N ARG A 32 8.06 -9.81 14.90
CA ARG A 32 8.73 -10.24 13.67
C ARG A 32 7.97 -11.34 12.95
N THR A 33 7.33 -12.27 13.67
CA THR A 33 6.58 -13.38 13.05
C THR A 33 5.22 -12.91 12.55
N LEU A 34 4.59 -11.98 13.26
CA LEU A 34 3.39 -11.30 12.78
C LEU A 34 3.67 -10.46 11.53
N ALA A 35 4.78 -9.71 11.51
CA ALA A 35 5.20 -8.96 10.33
C ALA A 35 5.54 -9.90 9.15
N ALA A 36 6.29 -10.98 9.39
CA ALA A 36 6.68 -11.94 8.36
C ALA A 36 5.47 -12.71 7.77
N SER A 37 4.50 -13.09 8.59
CA SER A 37 3.27 -13.75 8.12
C SER A 37 2.42 -12.81 7.26
N LYS A 38 2.28 -11.54 7.66
CA LYS A 38 1.59 -10.51 6.87
C LYS A 38 2.31 -10.20 5.55
N LEU A 39 3.65 -10.20 5.55
CA LEU A 39 4.47 -9.99 4.36
C LEU A 39 4.31 -11.11 3.32
N GLY A 40 4.17 -12.36 3.76
CA GLY A 40 3.99 -13.52 2.87
C GLY A 40 2.70 -13.43 2.04
N GLU A 41 1.58 -13.14 2.69
CA GLU A 41 0.28 -12.96 2.02
C GLU A 41 0.25 -11.66 1.21
N ALA A 42 0.84 -10.57 1.73
CA ALA A 42 0.95 -9.31 1.01
C ALA A 42 1.78 -9.44 -0.28
N LYS A 43 2.79 -10.31 -0.33
CA LYS A 43 3.63 -10.48 -1.52
C LYS A 43 2.84 -11.00 -2.72
N LEU A 44 2.01 -12.02 -2.53
CA LEU A 44 1.15 -12.53 -3.60
C LEU A 44 0.12 -11.48 -4.01
N GLY A 45 -0.51 -10.80 -3.04
CA GLY A 45 -1.44 -9.69 -3.31
C GLY A 45 -0.79 -8.55 -4.10
N LEU A 46 0.46 -8.20 -3.79
CA LEU A 46 1.24 -7.18 -4.51
C LEU A 46 1.59 -7.62 -5.94
N ILE A 47 1.98 -8.89 -6.14
CA ILE A 47 2.28 -9.41 -7.48
C ILE A 47 1.02 -9.43 -8.34
N PHE A 48 -0.09 -9.97 -7.84
CA PHE A 48 -1.36 -9.98 -8.57
C PHE A 48 -1.87 -8.56 -8.80
N GLY A 49 -1.77 -7.67 -7.81
CA GLY A 49 -2.13 -6.26 -7.94
C GLY A 49 -1.30 -5.55 -9.01
N ALA A 50 0.03 -5.73 -9.00
CA ALA A 50 0.91 -5.16 -10.01
C ALA A 50 0.62 -5.72 -11.41
N ALA A 51 0.43 -7.04 -11.53
CA ALA A 51 0.06 -7.68 -12.80
C ALA A 51 -1.28 -7.13 -13.33
N ALA A 52 -2.28 -7.00 -12.46
CA ALA A 52 -3.58 -6.43 -12.82
C ALA A 52 -3.46 -4.97 -13.29
N LEU A 53 -2.63 -4.15 -12.63
CA LEU A 53 -2.37 -2.77 -13.05
C LEU A 53 -1.70 -2.70 -14.43
N VAL A 54 -0.71 -3.55 -14.70
CA VAL A 54 -0.05 -3.61 -16.01
C VAL A 54 -1.06 -4.03 -17.09
N ILE A 55 -1.87 -5.06 -16.83
CA ILE A 55 -2.90 -5.51 -17.77
C ILE A 55 -3.94 -4.40 -18.00
N ALA A 56 -4.38 -3.71 -16.95
CA ALA A 56 -5.31 -2.59 -17.08
C ALA A 56 -4.72 -1.45 -17.93
N LEU A 57 -3.43 -1.13 -17.74
CA LEU A 57 -2.74 -0.15 -18.58
C LEU A 57 -2.69 -0.59 -20.05
N CYS A 58 -2.32 -1.84 -20.31
CA CYS A 58 -2.32 -2.42 -21.66
C CYS A 58 -3.71 -2.41 -22.30
N ALA A 59 -4.76 -2.70 -21.53
CA ALA A 59 -6.13 -2.68 -22.02
C ALA A 59 -6.58 -1.25 -22.37
N ILE A 60 -6.24 -0.26 -21.53
CA ILE A 60 -6.55 1.15 -21.81
C ILE A 60 -5.84 1.61 -23.07
N THR A 61 -4.54 1.32 -23.22
CA THR A 61 -3.80 1.73 -24.43
C THR A 61 -4.35 1.05 -25.69
N ALA A 62 -4.62 -0.25 -25.64
CA ALA A 62 -5.24 -0.98 -26.75
C ALA A 62 -6.63 -0.44 -27.11
N LEU A 63 -7.46 -0.10 -26.11
CA LEU A 63 -8.77 0.50 -26.31
C LEU A 63 -8.67 1.87 -27.02
N LEU A 64 -7.74 2.72 -26.59
CA LEU A 64 -7.51 4.03 -27.22
C LEU A 64 -7.04 3.87 -28.66
N VAL A 65 -6.10 2.96 -28.93
CA VAL A 65 -5.63 2.66 -30.29
C VAL A 65 -6.77 2.15 -31.16
N GLY A 66 -7.54 1.18 -30.67
CA GLY A 66 -8.71 0.65 -31.38
C GLY A 66 -9.75 1.72 -31.70
N LEU A 67 -10.02 2.63 -30.75
CA LEU A 67 -10.94 3.75 -30.95
C LEU A 67 -10.43 4.73 -32.00
N ILE A 68 -9.13 5.05 -32.00
CA ILE A 68 -8.50 5.89 -33.02
C ILE A 68 -8.65 5.24 -34.39
N LEU A 69 -8.33 3.95 -34.53
CA LEU A 69 -8.44 3.25 -35.80
C LEU A 69 -9.87 3.17 -36.31
N ALA A 70 -10.84 2.90 -35.42
CA ALA A 70 -12.25 2.88 -35.77
C ALA A 70 -12.71 4.25 -36.28
N LEU A 71 -12.40 5.32 -35.54
CA LEU A 71 -12.84 6.67 -35.87
C LEU A 71 -12.09 7.25 -37.08
N ALA A 72 -10.85 6.82 -37.30
CA ALA A 72 -10.05 7.20 -38.47
C ALA A 72 -10.73 6.78 -39.79
N THR A 73 -11.53 5.71 -39.79
CA THR A 73 -12.28 5.29 -40.99
C THR A 73 -13.41 6.25 -41.38
N LEU A 74 -13.90 7.08 -40.44
CA LEU A 74 -15.01 8.03 -40.68
C LEU A 74 -14.52 9.44 -40.99
N ILE A 75 -13.55 9.94 -40.21
CA ILE A 75 -13.15 11.36 -40.23
C ILE A 75 -11.66 11.58 -40.52
N GLY A 76 -10.94 10.51 -40.81
CA GLY A 76 -9.49 10.54 -41.03
C GLY A 76 -8.67 10.46 -39.73
N PRO A 77 -7.40 10.02 -39.82
CA PRO A 77 -6.58 9.69 -38.65
C PRO A 77 -6.22 10.91 -37.80
N GLY A 78 -6.03 12.09 -38.40
CA GLY A 78 -5.66 13.31 -37.65
C GLY A 78 -6.76 13.79 -36.71
N TRP A 79 -8.01 13.85 -37.19
CA TRP A 79 -9.14 14.27 -36.35
C TRP A 79 -9.53 13.21 -35.33
N ALA A 80 -9.41 11.93 -35.70
CA ALA A 80 -9.65 10.82 -34.80
C ALA A 80 -8.73 10.86 -33.56
N THR A 81 -7.43 11.05 -33.75
CA THR A 81 -6.49 11.13 -32.63
C THR A 81 -6.78 12.31 -31.70
N LEU A 82 -7.06 13.50 -32.25
CA LEU A 82 -7.39 14.68 -31.46
C LEU A 82 -8.64 14.48 -30.60
N ILE A 83 -9.71 13.92 -31.17
CA ILE A 83 -10.96 13.66 -30.44
C ILE A 83 -10.74 12.64 -29.32
N VAL A 84 -10.02 11.55 -29.60
CA VAL A 84 -9.77 10.51 -28.60
C VAL A 84 -8.90 11.03 -27.46
N ILE A 85 -7.87 11.82 -27.75
CA ILE A 85 -7.04 12.45 -26.72
C ILE A 85 -7.88 13.40 -25.86
N ALA A 86 -8.69 14.26 -26.48
CA ALA A 86 -9.55 15.19 -25.75
C ALA A 86 -10.54 14.45 -24.83
N ALA A 87 -11.17 13.38 -25.33
CA ALA A 87 -12.09 12.56 -24.55
C ALA A 87 -11.39 11.84 -23.38
N ALA A 88 -10.21 11.26 -23.62
CA ALA A 88 -9.43 10.58 -22.59
C ALA A 88 -8.96 11.53 -21.49
N LEU A 89 -8.52 12.74 -21.86
CA LEU A 89 -8.15 13.78 -20.90
C LEU A 89 -9.34 14.27 -20.07
N ALA A 90 -10.49 14.49 -20.71
CA ALA A 90 -11.72 14.87 -20.00
C ALA A 90 -12.14 13.79 -18.99
N LEU A 91 -12.09 12.52 -19.38
CA LEU A 91 -12.39 11.40 -18.50
C LEU A 91 -11.38 11.30 -17.34
N SER A 92 -10.09 11.45 -17.64
CA SER A 92 -9.02 11.44 -16.62
C SER A 92 -9.20 12.56 -15.59
N ALA A 93 -9.50 13.78 -16.05
CA ALA A 93 -9.76 14.92 -15.17
C ALA A 93 -10.98 14.69 -14.27
N LEU A 94 -12.06 14.11 -14.82
CA LEU A 94 -13.25 13.78 -14.06
C LEU A 94 -12.97 12.73 -12.98
N LEU A 95 -12.29 11.63 -13.34
CA LEU A 95 -11.92 10.58 -12.39
C LEU A 95 -10.96 11.11 -11.32
N GLY A 96 -9.98 11.93 -11.70
CA GLY A 96 -9.06 12.57 -10.76
C GLY A 96 -9.77 13.48 -9.77
N TRP A 97 -10.75 14.26 -10.23
CA TRP A 97 -11.57 15.10 -9.38
C TRP A 97 -12.47 14.29 -8.43
N LEU A 98 -13.09 13.21 -8.92
CA LEU A 98 -13.87 12.28 -8.09
C LEU A 98 -12.99 11.61 -7.02
N ALA A 99 -11.78 11.19 -7.37
CA ALA A 99 -10.83 10.62 -6.43
C ALA A 99 -10.40 11.65 -5.37
N TYR A 100 -10.07 12.87 -5.80
CA TYR A 100 -9.68 13.97 -4.91
C TYR A 100 -10.80 14.30 -3.92
N THR A 101 -12.04 14.45 -4.38
CA THR A 101 -13.18 14.75 -3.51
C THR A 101 -13.45 13.63 -2.51
N ARG A 102 -13.25 12.36 -2.89
CA ARG A 102 -13.38 11.21 -1.96
C ARG A 102 -12.29 11.22 -0.89
N ILE A 103 -11.04 11.46 -1.29
CA ILE A 103 -9.90 11.53 -0.38
C ILE A 103 -10.06 12.71 0.58
N GLN A 104 -10.46 13.88 0.08
CA GLN A 104 -10.73 15.05 0.91
C GLN A 104 -11.84 14.82 1.93
N ARG A 105 -12.89 14.05 1.63
CA ARG A 105 -13.92 13.70 2.62
C ARG A 105 -13.36 12.84 3.75
N LEU A 106 -12.43 11.92 3.45
CA LEU A 106 -11.80 11.08 4.47
C LEU A 106 -10.89 11.88 5.41
N PHE A 107 -10.17 12.86 4.87
CA PHE A 107 -9.28 13.72 5.66
C PHE A 107 -9.98 14.92 6.29
N GLY A 108 -11.07 15.40 5.70
CA GLY A 108 -11.87 16.54 6.15
C GLY A 108 -12.95 16.22 7.19
N SER A 109 -13.22 14.95 7.45
CA SER A 109 -14.20 14.49 8.47
C SER A 109 -13.64 14.47 9.91
N LYS A 110 -12.71 15.39 10.24
CA LYS A 110 -12.15 15.56 11.59
C LYS A 110 -12.30 17.00 12.12
N GLY A 111 -13.31 17.73 11.65
CA GLY A 111 -13.72 19.03 12.21
C GLY A 111 -15.10 18.92 12.83
#